data_AF-A0A8T3TVG8-F1
#
_entry.id   AF-A0A8T3TVG8-F1
#
_cell.length_a   1.000
_cell.length_b   1.000
_cell.length_c   1.000
_cell.angle_alpha   90.00
_cell.angle_beta   90.00
_cell.angle_gamma   90.00
#
_symmetry.space_group_name_H-M   'P 1'
#
loop_
_entity.id
_entity.type
_entity.pdbx_description
1 polymer ?
#
loop_
_entity_poly.entity_id
_entity_poly.type
_entity_poly.pdbx_seq_one_letter_code
_entity_poly.pdbx_strand_id
1 'polypeptide(L)'
;MRRWWTDATAAARLVAECPPFWLPGALVWLVTVGWIPMLVAVARAPTVAELTFFGAAIYTSGAWPLNAVVFGVASFAVICVGFAVAAVGEAALIAFSRRRRLSAADALRVLGITVVTAAPTLFAALLLVIALAFIAPTEFTAPDAGAGPIIRTLSRAAPFLGLIAVTMAIGSAFHAAATRAVIGPGNGLVTALVSSPRQLARAGTSGVAQAASVLAARFVYLALSVVIMAMLWTPIGARLTRDGFDPATSLLLVGFVAIWLCLVLAGGALHAWGSVTWTAVFDRGVRRHGPDFVQVEARADP
;
A
#
# COMPACT_ATOMS: atom_id res chain seq x y z
N MET A 1 18.28 -1.68 19.52
CA MET A 1 17.21 -0.71 19.87
C MET A 1 17.66 0.75 19.81
N ARG A 2 18.59 1.24 20.67
CA ARG A 2 19.04 2.66 20.62
C ARG A 2 19.45 3.13 19.21
N ARG A 3 20.21 2.31 18.48
CA ARG A 3 20.65 2.61 17.10
C ARG A 3 19.47 2.79 16.14
N TRP A 4 18.53 1.85 16.14
CA TRP A 4 17.32 1.93 15.31
C TRP A 4 16.53 3.21 15.60
N TRP A 5 16.38 3.58 16.87
CA TRP A 5 15.70 4.83 17.24
C TRP A 5 16.39 6.07 16.64
N THR A 6 17.72 6.16 16.74
CA THR A 6 18.48 7.25 16.13
C THR A 6 18.31 7.28 14.61
N ASP A 7 18.36 6.13 13.94
CA ASP A 7 18.20 6.05 12.48
C ASP A 7 16.77 6.43 12.05
N ALA A 8 15.75 5.96 12.76
CA ALA A 8 14.35 6.24 12.49
C ALA A 8 13.99 7.72 12.71
N THR A 9 14.55 8.35 13.76
CA THR A 9 14.36 9.77 14.04
C THR A 9 15.08 10.66 13.04
N ALA A 10 16.29 10.29 12.63
CA ALA A 10 17.01 10.99 11.55
C ALA A 10 16.25 10.90 10.22
N ALA A 11 15.73 9.72 9.88
CA ALA A 11 14.89 9.53 8.68
C ALA A 11 13.61 10.36 8.73
N ALA A 12 12.98 10.48 9.91
CA ALA A 12 11.77 11.30 10.07
C ALA A 12 12.05 12.78 9.83
N ARG A 13 13.16 13.31 10.38
CA ARG A 13 13.61 14.68 10.12
C ARG A 13 13.90 14.89 8.65
N LEU A 14 14.65 13.97 8.04
CA LEU A 14 14.98 14.05 6.61
C LEU A 14 13.72 14.12 5.74
N VAL A 15 12.72 13.27 5.99
CA VAL A 15 11.48 13.28 5.22
C VAL A 15 10.67 14.55 5.50
N ALA A 16 10.64 15.03 6.74
CA ALA A 16 9.92 16.26 7.09
C ALA A 16 10.53 17.51 6.46
N GLU A 17 11.86 17.58 6.38
CA GLU A 17 12.61 18.74 5.88
C GLU A 17 12.76 18.73 4.35
N CYS A 18 12.49 17.62 3.68
CA CYS A 18 12.74 17.47 2.25
C CYS A 18 11.46 17.08 1.47
N PRO A 19 10.72 18.09 0.95
CA PRO A 19 9.52 17.89 0.15
C PRO A 19 9.64 16.89 -1.02
N PRO A 20 10.80 16.74 -1.69
CA PRO A 20 10.93 15.77 -2.79
C PRO A 20 10.64 14.31 -2.42
N PHE A 21 10.67 13.92 -1.14
CA PHE A 21 10.29 12.57 -0.70
C PHE A 21 8.77 12.35 -0.67
N TRP A 22 7.97 13.41 -0.60
CA TRP A 22 6.54 13.31 -0.32
C TRP A 22 5.77 12.80 -1.52
N LEU A 23 6.03 13.34 -2.71
CA LEU A 23 5.32 12.94 -3.93
C LEU A 23 5.57 11.46 -4.29
N PRO A 24 6.81 10.94 -4.36
CA PRO A 24 7.03 9.52 -4.59
C PRO A 24 6.39 8.65 -3.50
N GLY A 25 6.53 9.04 -2.23
CA GLY A 25 5.89 8.34 -1.13
C GLY A 25 4.36 8.29 -1.27
N ALA A 26 3.74 9.40 -1.64
CA ALA A 26 2.30 9.52 -1.83
C ALA A 26 1.81 8.68 -3.01
N LEU A 27 2.56 8.59 -4.10
CA LEU A 27 2.23 7.71 -5.22
C LEU A 27 2.26 6.24 -4.80
N VAL A 28 3.30 5.80 -4.07
CA VAL A 28 3.35 4.42 -3.55
C VAL A 28 2.20 4.17 -2.56
N TRP A 29 1.96 5.12 -1.66
CA TRP A 29 0.88 5.02 -0.68
C TRP A 29 -0.49 4.90 -1.37
N LEU A 30 -0.77 5.78 -2.32
CA LEU A 30 -2.03 5.84 -3.07
C LEU A 30 -2.34 4.51 -3.74
N VAL A 31 -1.39 3.95 -4.50
CA VAL A 31 -1.63 2.72 -5.28
C VAL A 31 -1.63 1.45 -4.43
N THR A 32 -1.15 1.51 -3.19
CA THR A 32 -1.15 0.36 -2.28
C THR A 32 -2.35 0.36 -1.34
N VAL A 33 -2.49 1.40 -0.51
CA VAL A 33 -3.49 1.44 0.57
C VAL A 33 -4.22 2.77 0.72
N GLY A 34 -3.76 3.84 0.07
CA GLY A 34 -4.31 5.19 0.22
C GLY A 34 -5.72 5.36 -0.32
N TRP A 35 -6.19 4.45 -1.18
CA TRP A 35 -7.58 4.40 -1.64
C TRP A 35 -8.54 3.75 -0.63
N ILE A 36 -8.05 2.96 0.32
CA ILE A 36 -8.88 2.20 1.27
C ILE A 36 -9.76 3.13 2.13
N PRO A 37 -9.25 4.22 2.73
CA PRO A 37 -10.09 5.12 3.53
C PRO A 37 -11.25 5.72 2.74
N MET A 38 -11.01 6.06 1.48
CA MET A 38 -12.05 6.56 0.57
C MET A 38 -13.12 5.50 0.34
N LEU A 39 -12.72 4.28 -0.04
CA LEU A 39 -13.69 3.21 -0.30
C LEU A 39 -14.46 2.82 0.96
N VAL A 40 -13.80 2.67 2.11
CA VAL A 40 -14.48 2.27 3.35
C VAL A 40 -15.43 3.36 3.87
N ALA A 41 -15.06 4.63 3.72
CA ALA A 41 -15.92 5.72 4.17
C ALA A 41 -17.15 5.93 3.27
N VAL A 42 -16.98 5.81 1.95
CA VAL A 42 -18.02 6.15 0.97
C VAL A 42 -18.85 4.93 0.58
N ALA A 43 -18.22 3.77 0.37
CA ALA A 43 -18.90 2.58 -0.09
C ALA A 43 -19.65 1.90 1.06
N ARG A 44 -20.95 1.69 0.87
CA ARG A 44 -21.70 0.73 1.70
C ARG A 44 -21.27 -0.68 1.34
N ALA A 45 -21.24 -1.57 2.33
CA ALA A 45 -21.06 -2.99 2.06
C ALA A 45 -22.15 -3.46 1.09
N PRO A 46 -21.78 -4.11 -0.03
CA PRO A 46 -22.77 -4.55 -1.00
C PRO A 46 -23.69 -5.60 -0.38
N THR A 47 -24.98 -5.51 -0.68
CA THR A 47 -25.94 -6.52 -0.22
C THR A 47 -25.83 -7.80 -1.05
N VAL A 48 -26.31 -8.93 -0.52
CA VAL A 48 -26.39 -10.20 -1.27
C VAL A 48 -27.21 -10.02 -2.55
N ALA A 49 -28.28 -9.21 -2.50
CA ALA A 49 -29.12 -8.91 -3.65
C ALA A 49 -28.34 -8.13 -4.72
N GLU A 50 -27.53 -7.14 -4.33
CA GLU A 50 -26.69 -6.37 -5.27
C GLU A 50 -25.61 -7.22 -5.92
N LEU A 51 -24.94 -8.07 -5.14
CA LEU A 51 -23.91 -8.97 -5.68
C LEU A 51 -24.52 -10.00 -6.64
N THR A 52 -25.68 -10.56 -6.28
CA THR A 52 -26.44 -11.46 -7.15
C THR A 52 -26.89 -10.75 -8.41
N PHE A 53 -27.42 -9.54 -8.30
CA PHE A 53 -27.86 -8.73 -9.44
C PHE A 53 -26.68 -8.39 -10.36
N PHE A 54 -25.53 -7.99 -9.80
CA PHE A 54 -24.32 -7.71 -10.56
C PHE A 54 -23.84 -8.95 -11.32
N GLY A 55 -23.77 -10.10 -10.65
CA GLY A 55 -23.38 -11.37 -11.29
C GLY A 55 -24.36 -11.80 -12.38
N ALA A 56 -25.66 -11.72 -12.11
CA ALA A 56 -26.71 -12.03 -13.08
C ALA A 56 -26.64 -11.09 -14.29
N ALA A 57 -26.48 -9.79 -14.08
CA ALA A 57 -26.38 -8.80 -15.15
C ALA A 57 -25.14 -9.00 -16.04
N ILE A 58 -24.03 -9.48 -15.48
CA ILE A 58 -22.86 -9.85 -16.28
C ILE A 58 -23.16 -11.09 -17.15
N TYR A 59 -23.76 -12.12 -16.57
CA TYR A 59 -23.98 -13.40 -17.25
C TYR A 59 -25.10 -13.34 -18.31
N THR A 60 -26.18 -12.61 -18.03
CA THR A 60 -27.32 -12.47 -18.94
C THR A 60 -27.16 -11.36 -19.97
N SER A 61 -26.04 -10.61 -19.91
CA SER A 61 -25.71 -9.58 -20.91
C SER A 61 -25.53 -10.21 -22.30
N GLY A 62 -26.06 -9.55 -23.32
CA GLY A 62 -25.82 -9.92 -24.72
C GLY A 62 -24.34 -9.82 -25.15
N ALA A 63 -23.49 -9.19 -24.33
CA ALA A 63 -22.05 -9.11 -24.53
C ALA A 63 -21.27 -10.24 -23.82
N TRP A 64 -21.93 -11.23 -23.23
CA TRP A 64 -21.25 -12.37 -22.61
C TRP A 64 -20.52 -13.23 -23.66
N PRO A 65 -19.25 -13.64 -23.44
CA PRO A 65 -18.42 -13.45 -22.23
C PRO A 65 -17.47 -12.23 -22.29
N LEU A 66 -17.55 -11.39 -23.34
CA LEU A 66 -16.61 -10.29 -23.58
C LEU A 66 -16.60 -9.27 -22.43
N ASN A 67 -17.74 -8.95 -21.83
CA ASN A 67 -17.81 -8.07 -20.66
C ASN A 67 -16.99 -8.56 -19.47
N ALA A 68 -17.03 -9.87 -19.18
CA ALA A 68 -16.25 -10.49 -18.11
C ALA A 68 -14.75 -10.48 -18.44
N VAL A 69 -14.39 -10.77 -19.69
CA VAL A 69 -13.00 -10.66 -20.16
C VAL A 69 -12.49 -9.22 -20.02
N VAL A 70 -13.26 -8.23 -20.47
CA VAL A 70 -12.91 -6.81 -20.36
C VAL A 70 -12.73 -6.40 -18.90
N PHE A 71 -13.63 -6.81 -18.00
CA PHE A 71 -13.51 -6.53 -16.57
C PHE A 71 -12.24 -7.16 -15.96
N GLY A 72 -11.95 -8.42 -16.31
CA GLY A 72 -10.74 -9.12 -15.88
C GLY A 72 -9.47 -8.44 -16.38
N VAL A 73 -9.41 -8.10 -17.66
CA VAL A 73 -8.27 -7.41 -18.28
C VAL A 73 -8.08 -6.01 -17.69
N ALA A 74 -9.17 -5.24 -17.50
CA ALA A 74 -9.11 -3.91 -16.90
C ALA A 74 -8.61 -3.97 -15.45
N SER A 75 -9.10 -4.91 -14.66
CA SER A 75 -8.65 -5.12 -13.27
C SER A 75 -7.17 -5.49 -13.22
N PHE A 76 -6.73 -6.41 -14.08
CA PHE A 76 -5.33 -6.79 -14.20
C PHE A 76 -4.44 -5.61 -14.62
N ALA A 77 -4.88 -4.81 -15.60
CA ALA A 77 -4.17 -3.63 -16.04
C ALA A 77 -3.99 -2.60 -14.92
N VAL A 78 -5.04 -2.33 -14.13
CA VAL A 78 -4.96 -1.44 -12.95
C VAL A 78 -3.94 -1.96 -11.94
N ILE A 79 -3.91 -3.27 -11.66
CA ILE A 79 -2.91 -3.89 -10.77
C ILE A 79 -1.49 -3.71 -11.32
N CYS A 80 -1.28 -3.97 -12.62
CA CYS A 80 0.02 -3.78 -13.26
C CYS A 80 0.49 -2.33 -13.20
N VAL A 81 -0.40 -1.37 -13.46
CA VAL A 81 -0.10 0.06 -13.33
C VAL A 81 0.23 0.41 -11.89
N GLY A 82 -0.52 -0.11 -10.91
CA GLY A 82 -0.24 0.06 -9.49
C GLY A 82 1.16 -0.43 -9.10
N PHE A 83 1.57 -1.62 -9.55
CA PHE A 83 2.92 -2.13 -9.33
C PHE A 83 4.00 -1.29 -10.02
N ALA A 84 3.76 -0.82 -11.24
CA ALA A 84 4.71 0.05 -11.95
C ALA A 84 4.90 1.39 -11.21
N VAL A 85 3.80 2.04 -10.81
CA VAL A 85 3.82 3.30 -10.05
C VAL A 85 4.49 3.10 -8.70
N ALA A 86 4.16 2.03 -7.98
CA ALA A 86 4.80 1.70 -6.70
C ALA A 86 6.31 1.47 -6.86
N ALA A 87 6.72 0.77 -7.92
CA ALA A 87 8.12 0.50 -8.20
C ALA A 87 8.90 1.77 -8.55
N VAL A 88 8.32 2.66 -9.36
CA VAL A 88 8.91 3.97 -9.69
C VAL A 88 9.06 4.82 -8.43
N GLY A 89 7.99 4.90 -7.61
CA GLY A 89 8.02 5.66 -6.37
C GLY A 89 9.07 5.14 -5.37
N GLU A 90 9.15 3.83 -5.17
CA GLU A 90 10.15 3.23 -4.28
C GLU A 90 11.58 3.40 -4.84
N ALA A 91 11.78 3.22 -6.16
CA ALA A 91 13.07 3.47 -6.79
C ALA A 91 13.52 4.93 -6.64
N ALA A 92 12.59 5.89 -6.77
CA ALA A 92 12.85 7.31 -6.56
C ALA A 92 13.24 7.60 -5.11
N LEU A 93 12.52 7.06 -4.11
CA LEU A 93 12.86 7.21 -2.68
C LEU A 93 14.26 6.68 -2.36
N ILE A 94 14.61 5.50 -2.90
CA ILE A 94 15.94 4.91 -2.71
C ILE A 94 17.01 5.75 -3.44
N ALA A 95 16.72 6.26 -4.64
CA ALA A 95 17.64 7.11 -5.38
C ALA A 95 17.91 8.45 -4.66
N PHE A 96 16.86 9.11 -4.17
CA PHE A 96 16.97 10.36 -3.42
C PHE A 96 17.71 10.18 -2.10
N SER A 97 17.40 9.13 -1.33
CA SER A 97 18.13 8.83 -0.09
C SER A 97 19.61 8.50 -0.32
N ARG A 98 19.98 8.00 -1.51
CA ARG A 98 21.36 7.76 -1.92
C ARG A 98 21.99 8.90 -2.74
N ARG A 99 21.31 10.04 -2.88
CA ARG A 99 21.77 11.21 -3.66
C ARG A 99 22.20 10.87 -5.09
N ARG A 100 21.47 9.95 -5.74
CA ARG A 100 21.73 9.53 -7.12
C ARG A 100 20.55 9.85 -8.01
N ARG A 101 20.81 9.98 -9.32
CA ARG A 101 19.75 10.09 -10.33
C ARG A 101 19.00 8.77 -10.46
N LEU A 102 17.69 8.85 -10.60
CA LEU A 102 16.84 7.72 -10.93
C LEU A 102 17.06 7.34 -12.41
N SER A 103 17.25 6.05 -12.69
CA SER A 103 17.24 5.53 -14.06
C SER A 103 16.00 4.66 -14.31
N ALA A 104 15.57 4.57 -15.57
CA ALA A 104 14.49 3.65 -15.96
C ALA A 104 14.83 2.18 -15.64
N ALA A 105 16.11 1.82 -15.74
CA ALA A 105 16.60 0.50 -15.37
C ALA A 105 16.43 0.20 -13.87
N ASP A 106 16.58 1.19 -12.99
CA ASP A 106 16.31 1.03 -11.56
C ASP A 106 14.84 0.72 -11.31
N ALA A 107 13.93 1.48 -11.94
CA ALA A 107 12.49 1.28 -11.80
C ALA A 107 12.05 -0.11 -12.30
N LEU A 108 12.58 -0.57 -13.44
CA LEU A 108 12.30 -1.90 -13.97
C LEU A 108 12.82 -3.03 -13.06
N ARG A 109 14.01 -2.85 -12.47
CA ARG A 109 14.56 -3.82 -11.51
C ARG A 109 13.74 -3.88 -10.23
N VAL A 110 13.33 -2.73 -9.71
CA VAL A 110 12.43 -2.65 -8.54
C VAL A 110 11.09 -3.29 -8.88
N LEU A 111 10.53 -3.06 -10.06
CA LEU A 111 9.29 -3.69 -10.52
C LEU A 111 9.40 -5.21 -10.52
N GLY A 112 10.48 -5.77 -11.09
CA GLY A 112 10.72 -7.22 -11.08
C GLY A 112 10.78 -7.78 -9.66
N ILE A 113 11.41 -7.05 -8.72
CA ILE A 113 11.42 -7.43 -7.30
C ILE A 113 10.02 -7.33 -6.69
N THR A 114 9.26 -6.26 -6.95
CA THR A 114 7.87 -6.10 -6.48
C THR A 114 7.03 -7.30 -6.90
N VAL A 115 7.08 -7.69 -8.18
CA VAL A 115 6.30 -8.83 -8.70
C VAL A 115 6.67 -10.13 -7.99
N VAL A 116 7.97 -10.44 -7.88
CA VAL A 116 8.43 -11.68 -7.24
C VAL A 116 8.07 -11.71 -5.75
N THR A 117 8.24 -10.58 -5.05
CA THR A 117 7.97 -10.50 -3.60
C THR A 117 6.49 -10.42 -3.27
N ALA A 118 5.64 -9.97 -4.22
CA ALA A 118 4.18 -9.98 -4.07
C ALA A 118 3.55 -11.35 -4.39
N ALA A 119 4.23 -12.23 -5.13
CA ALA A 119 3.67 -13.51 -5.57
C ALA A 119 3.10 -14.39 -4.43
N PRO A 120 3.77 -14.55 -3.27
CA PRO A 120 3.20 -15.33 -2.17
C PRO A 120 1.89 -14.74 -1.62
N THR A 121 1.80 -13.41 -1.53
CA THR A 121 0.58 -12.72 -1.08
C THR A 121 -0.53 -12.83 -2.11
N LEU A 122 -0.22 -12.72 -3.40
CA LEU A 122 -1.18 -12.94 -4.49
C LEU A 122 -1.71 -14.38 -4.49
N PHE A 123 -0.83 -15.36 -4.24
CA PHE A 123 -1.24 -16.75 -4.10
C PHE A 123 -2.16 -16.96 -2.88
N ALA A 124 -1.82 -16.38 -1.72
CA ALA A 124 -2.68 -16.43 -0.54
C ALA A 124 -4.04 -15.75 -0.76
N ALA A 125 -4.07 -14.62 -1.49
CA ALA A 125 -5.30 -13.95 -1.89
C ALA A 125 -6.15 -14.79 -2.85
N LEU A 126 -5.53 -15.48 -3.81
CA LEU A 126 -6.23 -16.42 -4.69
C LEU A 126 -6.85 -17.58 -3.89
N LEU A 127 -6.13 -18.14 -2.92
CA LEU A 127 -6.67 -19.17 -2.03
C LEU A 127 -7.86 -18.66 -1.22
N LEU A 128 -7.80 -17.42 -0.72
CA LEU A 128 -8.93 -16.78 -0.05
C LEU A 128 -10.14 -16.65 -0.98
N VAL A 129 -9.94 -16.19 -2.23
CA VAL A 129 -11.03 -16.06 -3.21
C VAL A 129 -11.68 -17.41 -3.49
N ILE A 130 -10.87 -18.45 -3.72
CA ILE A 130 -11.37 -19.82 -3.92
C ILE A 130 -12.13 -20.28 -2.68
N ALA A 131 -11.59 -20.08 -1.47
CA ALA A 131 -12.26 -20.47 -0.24
C ALA A 131 -13.59 -19.74 -0.04
N LEU A 132 -13.65 -18.43 -0.32
CA LEU A 132 -14.87 -17.64 -0.22
C LEU A 132 -15.94 -18.11 -1.19
N ALA A 133 -15.57 -18.60 -2.37
CA ALA A 133 -16.52 -19.17 -3.32
C ALA A 133 -17.26 -20.41 -2.77
N PHE A 134 -16.65 -21.14 -1.83
CA PHE A 134 -17.28 -22.29 -1.15
C PHE A 134 -17.90 -21.91 0.20
N ILE A 135 -17.25 -21.03 0.97
CA ILE A 135 -17.72 -20.62 2.30
C ILE A 135 -18.98 -19.77 2.18
N ALA A 136 -18.98 -18.72 1.34
CA ALA A 136 -20.06 -17.74 1.33
C ALA A 136 -21.43 -18.37 1.01
N PRO A 137 -21.60 -19.20 -0.03
CA PRO A 137 -22.91 -19.81 -0.31
C PRO A 137 -23.46 -20.58 0.89
N THR A 138 -22.63 -21.41 1.54
CA THR A 138 -23.05 -22.22 2.69
C THR A 138 -23.48 -21.36 3.89
N GLU A 139 -22.81 -20.25 4.13
CA GLU A 139 -23.10 -19.36 5.24
C GLU A 139 -24.33 -18.48 5.00
N PHE A 140 -24.54 -18.02 3.77
CA PHE A 140 -25.69 -17.18 3.42
C PHE A 140 -26.99 -17.98 3.26
N THR A 141 -26.92 -19.31 3.07
CA THR A 141 -28.10 -20.19 3.03
C THR A 141 -28.51 -20.75 4.40
N ALA A 142 -27.79 -20.42 5.48
CA ALA A 142 -28.06 -20.89 6.84
C ALA A 142 -28.50 -19.72 7.76
N PRO A 143 -29.71 -19.17 7.60
CA PRO A 143 -30.17 -18.01 8.37
C PRO A 143 -30.27 -18.30 9.87
N ASP A 144 -30.56 -19.54 10.26
CA ASP A 144 -30.82 -19.92 11.66
C ASP A 144 -29.54 -20.21 12.48
N ALA A 145 -28.35 -20.16 11.87
CA ALA A 145 -27.10 -20.63 12.48
C ALA A 145 -26.42 -19.64 13.47
N GLY A 146 -27.19 -18.93 14.29
CA GLY A 146 -26.66 -18.06 15.36
C GLY A 146 -26.05 -16.75 14.85
N ALA A 147 -24.74 -16.55 15.00
CA ALA A 147 -24.05 -15.30 14.62
C ALA A 147 -24.32 -14.93 13.16
N GLY A 148 -24.47 -13.64 12.82
CA GLY A 148 -24.82 -13.21 11.46
C GLY A 148 -23.88 -13.74 10.37
N PRO A 149 -24.36 -13.93 9.12
CA PRO A 149 -23.63 -14.63 8.04
C PRO A 149 -22.27 -14.02 7.71
N ILE A 150 -22.12 -12.70 7.88
CA ILE A 150 -20.85 -11.99 7.68
C ILE A 150 -19.80 -12.44 8.71
N ILE A 151 -20.16 -12.50 9.99
CA ILE A 151 -19.24 -12.86 11.07
C ILE A 151 -18.76 -14.31 10.90
N ARG A 152 -19.66 -15.22 10.52
CA ARG A 152 -19.33 -16.63 10.26
C ARG A 152 -18.45 -16.80 9.02
N THR A 153 -18.72 -16.04 7.96
CA THR A 153 -17.86 -16.03 6.77
C THR A 153 -16.46 -15.53 7.10
N LEU A 154 -16.34 -14.43 7.87
CA LEU A 154 -15.05 -13.88 8.29
C LEU A 154 -14.28 -14.82 9.21
N SER A 155 -14.95 -15.50 10.16
CA SER A 155 -14.28 -16.44 11.06
C SER A 155 -13.73 -17.66 10.30
N ARG A 156 -14.46 -18.16 9.30
CA ARG A 156 -13.99 -19.24 8.42
C ARG A 156 -12.90 -18.77 7.45
N ALA A 157 -12.92 -17.51 7.03
CA ALA A 157 -11.89 -16.91 6.19
C ALA A 157 -10.62 -16.52 6.98
N ALA A 158 -10.68 -16.48 8.31
CA ALA A 158 -9.60 -15.98 9.17
C ALA A 158 -8.23 -16.65 8.95
N PRO A 159 -8.11 -17.98 8.75
CA PRO A 159 -6.82 -18.61 8.44
C PRO A 159 -6.16 -18.06 7.16
N PHE A 160 -6.96 -17.77 6.13
CA PHE A 160 -6.47 -17.19 4.87
C PHE A 160 -6.07 -15.72 5.03
N LEU A 161 -6.85 -14.95 5.81
CA LEU A 161 -6.48 -13.58 6.17
C LEU A 161 -5.17 -13.54 6.96
N GLY A 162 -4.97 -14.49 7.88
CA GLY A 162 -3.72 -14.68 8.61
C GLY A 162 -2.55 -14.99 7.68
N LEU A 163 -2.74 -15.90 6.71
CA LEU A 163 -1.72 -16.23 5.70
C LEU A 163 -1.37 -15.02 4.83
N ILE A 164 -2.34 -14.23 4.40
CA ILE A 164 -2.13 -12.97 3.66
C ILE A 164 -1.30 -12.00 4.50
N ALA A 165 -1.66 -11.81 5.78
CA ALA A 165 -0.93 -10.90 6.67
C ALA A 165 0.53 -11.34 6.86
N VAL A 166 0.78 -12.63 7.07
CA VAL A 166 2.13 -13.19 7.25
C VAL A 166 2.95 -13.06 5.96
N THR A 167 2.41 -13.48 4.82
CA THR A 167 3.11 -13.38 3.53
C THR A 167 3.39 -11.94 3.14
N MET A 168 2.46 -11.01 3.42
CA MET A 168 2.65 -9.58 3.18
C MET A 168 3.74 -9.01 4.08
N ALA A 169 3.76 -9.35 5.37
CA ALA A 169 4.80 -8.90 6.29
C ALA A 169 6.19 -9.39 5.87
N ILE A 170 6.34 -10.69 5.59
CA ILE A 170 7.60 -11.28 5.12
C ILE A 170 8.00 -10.69 3.77
N GLY A 171 7.06 -10.66 2.81
CA GLY A 171 7.27 -10.11 1.47
C GLY A 171 7.73 -8.66 1.50
N SER A 172 7.16 -7.83 2.38
CA SER A 172 7.56 -6.42 2.53
C SER A 172 8.98 -6.24 3.03
N ALA A 173 9.44 -7.07 3.99
CA ALA A 173 10.80 -7.04 4.50
C ALA A 173 11.81 -7.51 3.44
N PHE A 174 11.47 -8.61 2.73
CA PHE A 174 12.26 -9.11 1.61
C PHE A 174 12.34 -8.10 0.46
N HIS A 175 11.22 -7.48 0.12
CA HIS A 175 11.15 -6.41 -0.87
C HIS A 175 12.06 -5.24 -0.48
N ALA A 176 12.00 -4.78 0.76
CA ALA A 176 12.85 -3.69 1.24
C ALA A 176 14.34 -4.02 1.12
N ALA A 177 14.77 -5.24 1.49
CA ALA A 177 16.15 -5.67 1.36
C ALA A 177 16.58 -5.79 -0.11
N ALA A 178 15.78 -6.48 -0.94
CA ALA A 178 16.11 -6.76 -2.33
C ALA A 178 16.20 -5.48 -3.17
N THR A 179 15.25 -4.55 -3.02
CA THR A 179 15.23 -3.29 -3.78
C THR A 179 16.47 -2.42 -3.50
N ARG A 180 16.93 -2.38 -2.26
CA ARG A 180 18.17 -1.65 -1.89
C ARG A 180 19.42 -2.33 -2.42
N ALA A 181 19.41 -3.66 -2.50
CA ALA A 181 20.51 -4.43 -3.04
C ALA A 181 20.65 -4.28 -4.57
N VAL A 182 19.54 -4.30 -5.31
CA VAL A 182 19.54 -4.25 -6.79
C VAL A 182 19.91 -2.87 -7.36
N ILE A 183 19.70 -1.84 -6.55
CA ILE A 183 20.04 -0.45 -6.83
C ILE A 183 21.55 -0.18 -6.59
N GLY A 184 22.29 -1.14 -6.01
CA GLY A 184 23.75 -1.08 -5.88
C GLY A 184 24.51 -1.39 -7.19
N PRO A 185 25.78 -0.94 -7.32
CA PRO A 185 26.58 -1.18 -8.52
C PRO A 185 26.82 -2.68 -8.75
N GLY A 186 26.62 -3.13 -9.98
CA GLY A 186 26.93 -4.50 -10.45
C GLY A 186 25.97 -5.61 -10.03
N ASN A 187 24.89 -5.31 -9.30
CA ASN A 187 23.98 -6.35 -8.80
C ASN A 187 22.82 -6.64 -9.76
N GLY A 188 22.69 -7.91 -10.16
CA GLY A 188 21.51 -8.41 -10.87
C GLY A 188 20.32 -8.66 -9.94
N LEU A 189 19.12 -8.78 -10.52
CA LEU A 189 17.87 -9.05 -9.80
C LEU A 189 17.94 -10.33 -8.97
N VAL A 190 18.47 -11.41 -9.55
CA VAL A 190 18.61 -12.71 -8.87
C VAL A 190 19.55 -12.59 -7.67
N THR A 191 20.71 -11.95 -7.84
CA THR A 191 21.69 -11.73 -6.75
C THR A 191 21.10 -10.90 -5.62
N ALA A 192 20.28 -9.89 -5.94
CA ALA A 192 19.57 -9.09 -4.94
C ALA A 192 18.58 -9.92 -4.12
N LEU A 193 17.76 -10.77 -4.77
CA LEU A 193 16.81 -11.65 -4.09
C LEU A 193 17.54 -12.69 -3.21
N VAL A 194 18.55 -13.36 -3.75
CA VAL A 194 19.30 -14.41 -3.03
C VAL A 194 20.06 -13.86 -1.82
N SER A 195 20.55 -12.62 -1.89
CA SER A 195 21.26 -12.00 -0.76
C SER A 195 20.33 -11.41 0.31
N SER A 196 19.04 -11.23 0.01
CA SER A 196 18.06 -10.58 0.90
C SER A 196 17.85 -11.28 2.26
N PRO A 197 17.68 -12.62 2.35
CA PRO A 197 17.59 -13.30 3.64
C PRO A 197 18.79 -13.02 4.54
N ARG A 198 20.00 -13.05 3.96
CA ARG A 198 21.25 -12.80 4.69
C ARG A 198 21.33 -11.34 5.15
N GLN A 199 20.86 -10.39 4.34
CA GLN A 199 20.79 -8.97 4.73
C GLN A 199 19.80 -8.74 5.87
N LEU A 200 18.61 -9.35 5.82
CA LEU A 200 17.61 -9.31 6.89
C LEU A 200 18.15 -9.93 8.18
N ALA A 201 18.79 -11.10 8.10
CA ALA A 201 19.41 -11.75 9.26
C ALA A 201 20.49 -10.87 9.90
N ARG A 202 21.30 -10.17 9.08
CA ARG A 202 22.33 -9.23 9.56
C ARG A 202 21.75 -7.96 10.19
N ALA A 203 20.56 -7.53 9.78
CA ALA A 203 19.84 -6.42 10.42
C ALA A 203 19.32 -6.80 11.82
N GLY A 204 19.09 -8.10 12.04
CA GLY A 204 18.72 -8.67 13.35
C GLY A 204 17.51 -7.98 13.96
N THR A 205 17.60 -7.63 15.24
CA THR A 205 16.51 -6.98 15.98
C THR A 205 16.11 -5.62 15.43
N SER A 206 17.00 -4.91 14.73
CA SER A 206 16.68 -3.61 14.12
C SER A 206 15.79 -3.78 12.89
N GLY A 207 15.99 -4.85 12.11
CA GLY A 207 15.12 -5.19 10.98
C GLY A 207 13.72 -5.59 11.45
N VAL A 208 13.63 -6.41 12.51
CA VAL A 208 12.34 -6.79 13.12
C VAL A 208 11.61 -5.58 13.67
N ALA A 209 12.30 -4.72 14.44
CA ALA A 209 11.73 -3.48 14.97
C ALA A 209 11.22 -2.58 13.84
N GLN A 210 12.00 -2.41 12.77
CA GLN A 210 11.59 -1.61 11.62
C GLN A 210 10.35 -2.16 10.91
N ALA A 211 10.31 -3.47 10.64
CA ALA A 211 9.14 -4.10 10.02
C ALA A 211 7.89 -3.91 10.87
N ALA A 212 8.00 -4.17 12.18
CA ALA A 212 6.89 -4.01 13.12
C ALA A 212 6.42 -2.55 13.22
N SER A 213 7.36 -1.59 13.31
CA SER A 213 7.02 -0.17 13.42
C SER A 213 6.38 0.40 12.16
N VAL A 214 6.88 0.04 10.97
CA VAL A 214 6.23 0.45 9.71
C VAL A 214 4.84 -0.14 9.62
N LEU A 215 4.68 -1.44 9.90
CA LEU A 215 3.38 -2.10 9.84
C LEU A 215 2.38 -1.47 10.81
N ALA A 216 2.77 -1.29 12.08
CA ALA A 216 1.95 -0.68 13.11
C ALA A 216 1.57 0.76 12.75
N ALA A 217 2.53 1.58 12.33
CA ALA A 217 2.26 2.97 11.96
C ALA A 217 1.29 3.05 10.77
N ARG A 218 1.45 2.19 9.76
CA ARG A 218 0.52 2.14 8.61
C ARG A 218 -0.89 1.74 9.05
N PHE A 219 -1.03 0.74 9.91
CA PHE A 219 -2.34 0.33 10.42
C PHE A 219 -3.01 1.43 11.24
N VAL A 220 -2.29 2.05 12.17
CA VAL A 220 -2.81 3.16 13.00
C VAL A 220 -3.23 4.33 12.11
N TYR A 221 -2.38 4.70 11.15
CA TYR A 221 -2.66 5.79 10.22
C TYR A 221 -3.87 5.49 9.32
N LEU A 222 -3.97 4.26 8.81
CA LEU A 222 -5.09 3.83 7.99
C LEU A 222 -6.41 3.83 8.78
N ALA A 223 -6.40 3.31 10.00
CA ALA A 223 -7.57 3.32 10.88
C ALA A 223 -8.03 4.76 11.19
N LEU A 224 -7.10 5.65 11.53
CA LEU A 224 -7.40 7.07 11.76
C LEU A 224 -7.96 7.73 10.50
N SER A 225 -7.37 7.48 9.34
CA SER A 225 -7.83 8.00 8.06
C SER A 225 -9.25 7.54 7.74
N VAL A 226 -9.57 6.26 7.98
CA VAL A 226 -10.92 5.71 7.82
C VAL A 226 -11.91 6.43 8.73
N VAL A 227 -11.58 6.62 10.01
CA VAL A 227 -12.46 7.31 10.98
C VAL A 227 -12.72 8.74 10.55
N ILE A 228 -11.68 9.50 10.18
CA ILE A 228 -11.80 10.88 9.70
C ILE A 228 -12.69 10.93 8.45
N MET A 229 -12.42 10.07 7.46
CA MET A 229 -13.19 10.05 6.22
C MET A 229 -14.66 9.66 6.45
N ALA A 230 -14.93 8.69 7.32
CA ALA A 230 -16.30 8.30 7.67
C ALA A 230 -17.07 9.43 8.38
N MET A 231 -16.41 10.13 9.31
CA MET A 231 -16.98 11.30 9.99
C MET A 231 -17.33 12.42 9.01
N LEU A 232 -16.46 12.69 8.04
CA LEU A 232 -16.69 13.71 7.00
C LEU A 232 -17.76 13.29 5.99
N TRP A 233 -17.83 12.01 5.65
CA TRP A 233 -18.80 11.49 4.68
C TRP A 233 -20.23 11.49 5.22
N THR A 234 -20.43 11.17 6.49
CA THR A 234 -21.76 11.04 7.11
C THR A 234 -22.72 12.22 6.81
N PRO A 235 -22.34 13.50 7.06
CA PRO A 235 -23.22 14.62 6.73
C PRO A 235 -23.40 14.83 5.21
N ILE A 236 -22.39 14.52 4.40
CA ILE A 236 -22.44 14.64 2.93
C ILE A 236 -23.43 13.61 2.36
N GLY A 237 -23.32 12.35 2.78
CA GLY A 237 -24.21 11.27 2.38
C GLY A 237 -25.66 11.54 2.78
N ALA A 238 -25.89 12.11 3.97
CA ALA A 238 -27.22 12.51 4.42
C ALA A 238 -27.83 13.60 3.53
N ARG A 239 -27.05 14.61 3.12
CA ARG A 239 -27.49 15.65 2.18
C ARG A 239 -27.74 15.11 0.79
N LEU A 240 -26.83 14.30 0.24
CA LEU A 240 -27.00 13.66 -1.06
C LEU A 240 -28.30 12.85 -1.14
N THR A 241 -28.67 12.18 -0.05
CA THR A 241 -29.89 11.37 0.01
C THR A 241 -31.16 12.22 0.12
N ARG A 242 -31.10 13.38 0.79
CA ARG A 242 -32.28 14.24 1.03
C ARG A 242 -32.50 15.27 -0.07
N ASP A 243 -31.43 15.97 -0.43
CA ASP A 243 -31.48 17.21 -1.22
C ASP A 243 -30.90 17.02 -2.63
N GLY A 244 -30.25 15.87 -2.90
CA GLY A 244 -29.60 15.59 -4.17
C GLY A 244 -28.28 16.35 -4.37
N PHE A 245 -27.96 16.68 -5.62
CA PHE A 245 -26.72 17.38 -6.00
C PHE A 245 -26.96 18.89 -6.10
N ASP A 246 -26.71 19.63 -5.02
CA ASP A 246 -26.73 21.10 -4.99
C ASP A 246 -25.31 21.71 -4.95
N PRO A 247 -25.15 23.03 -5.15
CA PRO A 247 -23.84 23.68 -5.11
C PRO A 247 -23.11 23.51 -3.78
N ALA A 248 -23.84 23.48 -2.66
CA ALA A 248 -23.27 23.29 -1.34
C ALA A 248 -22.69 21.88 -1.17
N THR A 249 -23.42 20.85 -1.60
CA THR A 249 -22.96 19.45 -1.60
C THR A 249 -21.77 19.26 -2.53
N SER A 250 -21.75 19.94 -3.68
CA SER A 250 -20.61 19.93 -4.60
C SER A 250 -19.35 20.51 -3.91
N LEU A 251 -19.47 21.63 -3.20
CA LEU A 251 -18.35 22.21 -2.44
C LEU A 251 -17.86 21.28 -1.32
N LEU A 252 -18.79 20.62 -0.61
CA LEU A 252 -18.45 19.64 0.41
C LEU A 252 -17.71 18.43 -0.17
N LEU A 253 -18.11 17.94 -1.36
CA LEU A 253 -17.42 16.85 -2.05
C LEU A 253 -16.01 17.26 -2.47
N VAL A 254 -15.80 18.48 -2.96
CA VAL A 254 -14.46 19.00 -3.27
C VAL A 254 -13.60 19.06 -2.01
N GLY A 255 -14.13 19.58 -0.90
CA GLY A 255 -13.43 19.62 0.39
C GLY A 255 -13.08 18.22 0.92
N PHE A 256 -14.00 17.27 0.77
CA PHE A 256 -13.80 15.88 1.14
C PHE A 256 -12.66 15.22 0.34
N VAL A 257 -12.64 15.41 -0.99
CA VAL A 257 -11.55 14.92 -1.86
C VAL A 257 -10.24 15.60 -1.51
N ALA A 258 -10.23 16.90 -1.24
CA ALA A 258 -9.02 17.63 -0.83
C ALA A 258 -8.44 17.08 0.48
N ILE A 259 -9.29 16.81 1.48
CA ILE A 259 -8.86 16.19 2.75
C ILE A 259 -8.30 14.78 2.50
N TRP A 260 -8.95 13.98 1.64
CA TRP A 260 -8.42 12.67 1.26
C TRP A 260 -7.03 12.77 0.61
N LEU A 261 -6.83 13.71 -0.31
CA LEU A 261 -5.52 13.93 -0.94
C LEU A 261 -4.46 14.36 0.10
N CYS A 262 -4.82 15.19 1.08
CA CYS A 262 -3.93 15.52 2.19
C CYS A 262 -3.57 14.29 3.03
N LEU A 263 -4.53 13.38 3.29
CA LEU A 263 -4.25 12.10 3.95
C LEU A 263 -3.36 11.18 3.09
N VAL A 264 -3.54 11.19 1.77
CA VAL A 264 -2.66 10.46 0.86
C VAL A 264 -1.23 11.01 0.93
N LEU A 265 -1.05 12.32 0.98
CA LEU A 265 0.27 12.96 1.13
C LEU A 265 0.93 12.63 2.47
N ALA A 266 0.19 12.72 3.58
CA ALA A 266 0.70 12.38 4.91
C ALA A 266 1.03 10.88 5.04
N GLY A 267 0.20 9.99 4.48
CA GLY A 267 0.51 8.57 4.34
C GLY A 267 1.73 8.33 3.44
N GLY A 268 1.91 9.17 2.42
CA GLY A 268 3.10 9.20 1.59
C GLY A 268 4.37 9.55 2.34
N ALA A 269 4.33 10.56 3.20
CA ALA A 269 5.43 10.91 4.10
C ALA A 269 5.75 9.75 5.06
N LEU A 270 4.73 9.08 5.60
CA LEU A 270 4.92 7.88 6.42
C LEU A 270 5.59 6.73 5.64
N HIS A 271 5.18 6.51 4.38
CA HIS A 271 5.82 5.52 3.50
C HIS A 271 7.29 5.88 3.22
N ALA A 272 7.56 7.14 2.89
CA ALA A 272 8.90 7.65 2.66
C ALA A 272 9.79 7.48 3.90
N TRP A 273 9.28 7.79 5.10
CA TRP A 273 9.97 7.55 6.37
C TRP A 273 10.34 6.07 6.54
N GLY A 274 9.38 5.17 6.29
CA GLY A 274 9.60 3.73 6.33
C GLY A 274 10.70 3.28 5.37
N SER A 275 10.68 3.80 4.13
CA SER A 275 11.68 3.50 3.10
C SER A 275 13.08 4.05 3.47
N VAL A 276 13.20 5.32 3.84
CA VAL A 276 14.48 5.93 4.23
C VAL A 276 15.08 5.21 5.44
N THR A 277 14.26 4.89 6.44
CA THR A 277 14.73 4.16 7.64
C THR A 277 15.23 2.77 7.30
N TRP A 278 14.55 2.03 6.39
CA TRP A 278 15.07 0.76 5.89
C TRP A 278 16.43 0.91 5.20
N THR A 279 16.65 2.00 4.46
CA THR A 279 17.95 2.30 3.85
C THR A 279 19.01 2.49 4.92
N ALA A 280 18.73 3.23 5.99
CA ALA A 280 19.66 3.41 7.11
C ALA A 280 19.93 2.11 7.89
N VAL A 281 18.93 1.23 8.03
CA VAL A 281 19.07 -0.08 8.70
C VAL A 281 20.01 -1.01 7.92
N PHE A 282 19.97 -0.98 6.58
CA PHE A 282 20.80 -1.85 5.74
C PHE A 282 22.15 -1.22 5.34
N ASP A 283 22.18 0.06 5.00
CA ASP A 283 23.41 0.78 4.61
C ASP A 283 24.08 1.42 5.83
N ARG A 284 25.03 0.69 6.43
CA ARG A 284 25.90 1.22 7.51
C ARG A 284 26.72 2.45 7.09
N GLY A 285 26.85 2.73 5.78
CA GLY A 285 27.65 3.80 5.19
C GLY A 285 27.00 5.19 5.16
N VAL A 286 25.67 5.29 5.25
CA VAL A 286 24.95 6.59 5.20
C VAL A 286 25.32 7.50 6.39
N ARG A 287 25.85 6.93 7.48
CA ARG A 287 26.26 7.66 8.69
C ARG A 287 27.48 8.56 8.53
N ARG A 288 28.26 8.44 7.44
CA ARG A 288 29.49 9.24 7.25
C ARG A 288 29.23 10.64 6.70
N HIS A 289 28.01 10.95 6.27
CA HIS A 289 27.67 12.27 5.76
C HIS A 289 26.62 12.85 6.70
N GLY A 290 27.11 13.58 7.69
CA GLY A 290 26.31 14.34 8.65
C GLY A 290 25.53 15.48 7.97
N PRO A 291 25.28 16.60 8.67
CA PRO A 291 24.24 17.61 8.37
C PRO A 291 24.43 18.43 7.07
N ASP A 292 25.11 17.91 6.06
CA ASP A 292 25.31 18.52 4.76
C ASP A 292 24.06 18.42 3.85
N PHE A 293 22.93 17.91 4.35
CA PHE A 293 21.68 17.89 3.57
C PHE A 293 21.16 19.31 3.30
N VAL A 294 21.43 20.27 4.22
CA VAL A 294 20.99 21.66 4.09
C VAL A 294 21.96 22.52 3.27
N GLN A 295 23.24 22.14 3.17
CA GLN A 295 24.25 22.98 2.50
C GLN A 295 24.38 22.75 0.98
N VAL A 296 23.91 21.63 0.45
CA VAL A 296 24.04 21.34 -0.99
C VAL A 296 22.98 22.07 -1.82
N GLU A 297 21.79 22.28 -1.26
CA GLU A 297 20.72 23.03 -1.95
C GLU A 297 21.02 24.53 -2.02
N ALA A 298 21.76 25.08 -1.04
CA ALA A 298 22.26 26.46 -1.06
C ALA A 298 23.40 26.71 -2.08
N ARG A 299 23.94 25.67 -2.72
CA ARG A 299 25.00 25.76 -3.74
C ARG A 299 24.54 25.37 -5.14
N ALA A 300 23.28 25.01 -5.30
CA ALA A 300 22.73 24.53 -6.56
C ALA A 300 21.94 25.59 -7.35
N ASP A 301 21.85 26.83 -6.86
CA ASP A 301 21.39 27.97 -7.64
C ASP A 301 22.60 28.75 -8.19
N PRO A 302 22.79 28.83 -9.53
CA PRO A 302 23.69 29.79 -10.15
C PRO A 302 23.14 31.22 -10.12
#